data_AF-U5S567-F1
#
_entry.id   AF-U5S567-F1
#
_cell.length_a   1.000
_cell.length_b   1.000
_cell.length_c   1.000
_cell.angle_alpha   90.00
_cell.angle_beta   90.00
_cell.angle_gamma   90.00
#
_symmetry.space_group_name_H-M   'P 1'
#
loop_
_entity.id
_entity.type
_entity.pdbx_description
1 polymer ?
#
loop_
_entity_poly.entity_id
_entity_poly.type
_entity_poly.pdbx_seq_one_letter_code
_entity_poly.pdbx_strand_id
1 'polypeptide(L)'
;LTRRQPAVLGGAGTIITYSRWVNIQMHLKEFLRGLGYYGLDGPGGPYRVGPSNPFGILSGIGEHARMGNPVVSPEYGGYIRAITKTPTNLPLAPTKPIDSGIIRFCLTCKTCATECPFGALSLEDPSWEPPNL
;
A
#
# COMPACT_ATOMS: atom_id res chain seq x y z
N LEU A 1 -4.27 7.93 -12.33
CA LEU A 1 -5.70 8.22 -12.06
C LEU A 1 -6.53 7.55 -13.13
N THR A 2 -7.25 6.48 -12.81
CA THR A 2 -8.23 5.98 -13.78
C THR A 2 -9.25 7.09 -13.99
N ARG A 3 -9.48 7.51 -15.25
CA ARG A 3 -10.41 8.62 -15.57
C ARG A 3 -11.83 8.43 -15.01
N ARG A 4 -12.16 7.19 -14.60
CA ARG A 4 -13.45 6.80 -14.03
C ARG A 4 -13.47 6.71 -12.51
N GLN A 5 -12.37 6.97 -11.80
CA GLN A 5 -12.29 6.81 -10.34
C GLN A 5 -13.40 7.52 -9.54
N PRO A 6 -13.85 8.74 -9.87
CA PRO A 6 -14.95 9.38 -9.14
C PRO A 6 -16.34 8.79 -9.44
N ALA A 7 -16.48 7.95 -10.48
CA ALA A 7 -17.73 7.27 -10.79
C ALA A 7 -17.88 5.95 -10.00
N VAL A 8 -19.12 5.51 -9.81
CA VAL A 8 -19.44 4.23 -9.12
C VAL A 8 -18.69 3.04 -9.74
N LEU A 9 -18.57 3.01 -11.07
CA LEU A 9 -17.80 1.98 -11.79
C LEU A 9 -16.29 2.02 -11.46
N GLY A 10 -15.74 3.19 -11.15
CA GLY A 10 -14.35 3.33 -10.68
C GLY A 10 -14.13 2.75 -9.28
N GLY A 11 -15.18 2.70 -8.45
CA GLY A 11 -15.14 2.12 -7.11
C GLY A 11 -15.17 0.58 -7.10
N ALA A 12 -15.72 -0.06 -8.14
CA ALA A 12 -15.89 -1.52 -8.18
C ALA A 12 -14.56 -2.29 -8.00
N GLY A 13 -13.49 -1.83 -8.66
CA GLY A 13 -12.16 -2.44 -8.51
C GLY A 13 -11.62 -2.35 -7.07
N THR A 14 -11.93 -1.25 -6.36
CA THR A 14 -11.57 -1.10 -4.95
C THR A 14 -12.35 -2.09 -4.09
N ILE A 15 -13.68 -2.17 -4.26
CA ILE A 15 -14.55 -3.05 -3.47
C ILE A 15 -14.13 -4.51 -3.62
N ILE A 16 -13.96 -4.99 -4.86
CA ILE A 16 -13.57 -6.38 -5.12
C ILE A 16 -12.21 -6.70 -4.49
N THR A 17 -11.26 -5.76 -4.53
CA THR A 17 -9.94 -5.96 -3.94
C THR A 17 -10.02 -6.14 -2.43
N TYR A 18 -10.86 -5.37 -1.74
CA TYR A 18 -11.06 -5.52 -0.30
C TYR A 18 -11.68 -6.87 0.09
N SER A 19 -12.62 -7.39 -0.71
CA SER A 19 -13.17 -8.74 -0.47
C SER A 19 -12.12 -9.83 -0.68
N ARG A 20 -11.31 -9.71 -1.74
CA ARG A 20 -10.22 -10.67 -2.02
C ARG A 20 -9.15 -10.64 -0.95
N TRP A 21 -8.83 -9.46 -0.44
CA TRP A 21 -7.79 -9.26 0.57
C TRP A 21 -8.08 -10.05 1.85
N VAL A 22 -9.33 -9.98 2.35
CA VAL A 22 -9.76 -10.74 3.53
C VAL A 22 -9.58 -12.25 3.31
N ASN A 23 -9.98 -12.76 2.15
CA ASN A 23 -9.84 -14.18 1.84
C ASN A 23 -8.36 -14.62 1.80
N ILE A 24 -7.49 -13.85 1.13
CA ILE A 24 -6.04 -14.13 1.09
C ILE A 24 -5.46 -14.19 2.50
N GLN A 25 -5.83 -13.23 3.34
CA GLN A 25 -5.34 -13.16 4.71
C GLN A 25 -5.80 -14.36 5.55
N MET A 26 -7.09 -14.72 5.48
CA MET A 26 -7.62 -15.86 6.23
C MET A 26 -6.99 -17.18 5.77
N HIS A 27 -6.84 -17.39 4.46
CA HIS A 27 -6.18 -18.58 3.93
C HIS A 27 -4.71 -18.67 4.37
N LEU A 28 -3.97 -17.54 4.35
CA LEU A 28 -2.59 -17.50 4.82
C LEU A 28 -2.49 -17.87 6.31
N LYS A 29 -3.40 -17.37 7.15
CA LYS A 29 -3.41 -17.68 8.59
C LYS A 29 -3.70 -19.16 8.84
N GLU A 30 -4.67 -19.73 8.13
CA GLU A 30 -4.99 -21.15 8.26
C GLU A 30 -3.85 -22.05 7.78
N PHE A 31 -3.16 -21.64 6.72
CA PHE A 31 -1.95 -22.32 6.27
C PHE A 31 -0.84 -22.28 7.34
N LEU A 32 -0.55 -21.11 7.92
CA LEU A 32 0.43 -20.97 9.00
C LEU A 32 0.06 -21.82 10.22
N ARG A 33 -1.22 -21.82 10.59
CA ARG A 33 -1.75 -22.64 11.69
C ARG A 33 -1.55 -24.13 11.42
N GLY A 34 -1.82 -24.59 10.19
CA GLY A 34 -1.58 -25.97 9.78
C GLY A 34 -0.10 -26.39 9.86
N LEU A 35 0.82 -25.45 9.72
CA LEU A 35 2.27 -25.66 9.88
C LEU A 35 2.74 -25.56 11.35
N GLY A 36 1.86 -25.24 12.29
CA GLY A 36 2.20 -25.06 13.71
C GLY A 36 2.76 -23.68 14.07
N TYR A 37 2.63 -22.68 13.18
CA TYR A 37 3.04 -21.30 13.43
C TYR A 37 1.83 -20.40 13.68
N TYR A 38 2.03 -19.32 14.42
CA TYR A 38 0.96 -18.33 14.57
C TYR A 38 0.90 -17.43 13.32
N GLY A 39 -0.30 -17.01 12.95
CA GLY A 39 -0.53 -15.92 12.01
C GLY A 39 -1.34 -14.84 12.71
N LEU A 40 -0.66 -13.82 13.24
CA LEU A 40 -1.34 -12.75 13.96
C LEU A 40 -2.08 -11.84 12.98
N ASP A 41 -3.24 -11.43 13.43
CA ASP A 41 -4.04 -10.38 12.84
C ASP A 41 -4.54 -9.51 13.98
N GLY A 42 -4.73 -8.23 13.72
CA GLY A 42 -5.26 -7.37 14.77
C GLY A 42 -6.78 -7.58 14.92
N PRO A 43 -7.34 -7.51 16.14
CA PRO A 43 -8.76 -7.73 16.37
C PRO A 43 -9.60 -6.61 15.75
N GLY A 44 -10.33 -6.88 14.67
CA GLY A 44 -11.19 -5.89 13.97
C GLY A 44 -10.73 -5.52 12.56
N GLY A 45 -9.95 -6.39 11.91
CA GLY A 45 -9.60 -6.28 10.49
C GLY A 45 -8.14 -5.89 10.24
N PRO A 46 -7.73 -5.85 8.97
CA PRO A 46 -6.33 -5.87 8.53
C PRO A 46 -5.51 -4.58 8.81
N TYR A 47 -6.06 -3.65 9.58
CA TYR A 47 -5.47 -2.33 9.85
C TYR A 47 -4.70 -2.25 11.18
N ARG A 48 -4.79 -3.27 12.04
CA ARG A 48 -4.40 -3.13 13.45
C ARG A 48 -2.99 -3.59 13.80
N VAL A 49 -2.32 -4.30 12.90
CA VAL A 49 -0.89 -4.66 13.02
C VAL A 49 0.03 -3.46 12.72
N GLY A 50 -0.50 -2.42 12.08
CA GLY A 50 0.24 -1.21 11.70
C GLY A 50 -0.09 -0.77 10.28
N PRO A 51 0.55 0.30 9.78
CA PRO A 51 0.26 0.85 8.45
C PRO A 51 0.74 -0.10 7.34
N SER A 52 -0.12 -0.39 6.35
CA SER A 52 0.23 -1.33 5.26
C SER A 52 1.39 -0.84 4.38
N ASN A 53 1.48 0.46 4.10
CA ASN A 53 2.44 0.96 3.11
C ASN A 53 3.89 0.88 3.59
N PRO A 54 4.24 1.28 4.82
CA PRO A 54 5.61 1.13 5.31
C PRO A 54 6.08 -0.33 5.26
N PHE A 55 5.23 -1.29 5.66
CA PHE A 55 5.57 -2.71 5.53
C PHE A 55 5.76 -3.16 4.08
N GLY A 56 4.94 -2.67 3.15
CA GLY A 56 5.11 -2.96 1.72
C GLY A 56 6.41 -2.39 1.14
N ILE A 57 6.82 -1.20 1.58
CA ILE A 57 8.10 -0.59 1.17
C ILE A 57 9.26 -1.41 1.74
N LEU A 58 9.21 -1.73 3.04
CA LEU A 58 10.25 -2.51 3.71
C LEU A 58 10.39 -3.93 3.15
N SER A 59 9.30 -4.53 2.67
CA SER A 59 9.31 -5.84 2.04
C SER A 59 9.71 -5.84 0.56
N GLY A 60 9.93 -4.66 -0.03
CA GLY A 60 10.36 -4.52 -1.43
C GLY A 60 9.24 -4.59 -2.46
N ILE A 61 7.97 -4.40 -2.08
CA ILE A 61 6.84 -4.35 -3.02
C ILE A 61 6.90 -3.11 -3.92
N GLY A 62 7.47 -2.02 -3.42
CA GLY A 62 7.54 -0.77 -4.15
C GLY A 62 8.09 0.38 -3.31
N GLU A 63 7.95 1.59 -3.82
CA GLU A 63 8.41 2.81 -3.15
C GLU A 63 7.24 3.72 -2.76
N HIS A 64 7.51 4.63 -1.82
CA HIS A 64 6.60 5.72 -1.53
C HIS A 64 6.51 6.68 -2.73
N ALA A 65 5.38 7.34 -2.91
CA ALA A 65 5.17 8.29 -4.01
C ALA A 65 4.39 9.52 -3.54
N ARG A 66 4.45 10.62 -4.30
CA ARG A 66 3.82 11.91 -3.97
C ARG A 66 2.33 11.82 -3.62
N MET A 67 1.60 10.89 -4.25
CA MET A 67 0.18 10.66 -3.96
C MET A 67 -0.09 10.11 -2.55
N GLY A 68 0.95 9.76 -1.78
CA GLY A 68 0.94 9.45 -0.35
C GLY A 68 0.33 8.10 0.03
N ASN A 69 -0.82 7.75 -0.53
CA ASN A 69 -1.64 6.64 -0.06
C ASN A 69 -1.26 5.25 -0.62
N PRO A 70 -0.91 5.04 -1.90
CA PRO A 70 -0.46 3.75 -2.39
C PRO A 70 1.07 3.62 -2.39
N VAL A 71 1.55 2.41 -2.16
CA VAL A 71 2.89 1.99 -2.59
C VAL A 71 2.86 1.89 -4.11
N VAL A 72 3.82 2.50 -4.79
CA VAL A 72 3.96 2.41 -6.24
C VAL A 72 5.01 1.35 -6.55
N SER A 73 4.63 0.35 -7.33
CA SER A 73 5.51 -0.74 -7.75
C SER A 73 5.95 -0.54 -9.21
N PRO A 74 7.13 -1.02 -9.60
CA PRO A 74 7.53 -1.08 -11.00
C PRO A 74 6.54 -1.87 -11.88
N GLU A 75 5.95 -2.94 -11.34
CA GLU A 75 5.11 -3.88 -12.09
C GLU A 75 3.67 -3.37 -12.29
N TYR A 76 3.09 -2.74 -11.27
CA TYR A 76 1.67 -2.36 -11.25
C TYR A 76 1.44 -0.86 -11.07
N GLY A 77 2.50 -0.07 -10.97
CA GLY A 77 2.41 1.36 -10.67
C GLY A 77 1.64 1.62 -9.37
N GLY A 78 0.85 2.70 -9.36
CA GLY A 78 0.01 3.09 -8.21
C GLY A 78 -1.33 2.35 -8.11
N TYR A 79 -1.49 1.21 -8.77
CA TYR A 79 -2.75 0.45 -8.78
C TYR A 79 -2.81 -0.69 -7.74
N ILE A 80 -1.76 -0.86 -6.93
CA ILE A 80 -1.81 -1.75 -5.76
C ILE A 80 -2.74 -1.14 -4.71
N ARG A 81 -3.84 -1.84 -4.41
CA ARG A 81 -4.86 -1.32 -3.49
C ARG A 81 -4.75 -1.86 -2.07
N ALA A 82 -4.36 -3.12 -1.90
CA ALA A 82 -4.32 -3.81 -0.63
C ALA A 82 -3.01 -4.57 -0.47
N ILE A 83 -2.30 -4.29 0.63
CA ILE A 83 -1.07 -4.98 1.02
C ILE A 83 -1.38 -5.67 2.35
N THR A 84 -1.33 -7.01 2.31
CA THR A 84 -1.53 -7.85 3.48
C THR A 84 -0.27 -7.94 4.32
N LYS A 85 -0.44 -8.03 5.64
CA LYS A 85 0.63 -8.25 6.59
C LYS A 85 0.15 -9.23 7.66
N THR A 86 0.99 -10.19 8.00
CA THR A 86 0.66 -11.24 8.97
C THR A 86 1.91 -11.57 9.76
N PRO A 87 2.09 -10.96 10.96
CA PRO A 87 3.20 -11.31 11.83
C PRO A 87 3.12 -12.78 12.20
N THR A 88 4.27 -13.45 12.13
CA THR A 88 4.38 -14.89 12.36
C THR A 88 5.71 -15.21 13.01
N ASN A 89 5.78 -16.29 13.78
CA ASN A 89 7.03 -16.89 14.26
C ASN A 89 7.64 -17.89 13.29
N LEU A 90 7.05 -18.08 12.10
CA LEU A 90 7.69 -18.85 11.03
C LEU A 90 9.03 -18.18 10.68
N PRO A 91 10.17 -18.89 10.79
CA PRO A 91 11.46 -18.33 10.39
C PRO A 91 11.46 -18.10 8.88
N LEU A 92 11.52 -16.82 8.48
CA LEU A 92 11.54 -16.38 7.10
C LEU A 92 12.77 -15.51 6.86
N ALA A 93 13.38 -15.67 5.68
CA ALA A 93 14.44 -14.75 5.25
C ALA A 93 13.82 -13.38 4.95
N PRO A 94 14.35 -12.27 5.49
CA PRO A 94 13.86 -10.95 5.17
C PRO A 94 14.12 -10.62 3.70
N THR A 95 13.14 -10.00 3.06
CA THR A 95 13.34 -9.34 1.77
C THR A 95 13.96 -7.96 1.98
N LYS A 96 14.47 -7.35 0.90
CA LYS A 96 15.10 -6.03 0.93
C LYS A 96 14.17 -4.98 0.31
N PRO A 97 14.18 -3.74 0.80
CA PRO A 97 13.60 -2.61 0.07
C PRO A 97 14.22 -2.49 -1.33
N ILE A 98 13.49 -1.83 -2.23
CA ILE A 98 13.94 -1.56 -3.60
C ILE A 98 14.24 -0.08 -3.82
N ASP A 99 15.08 0.21 -4.82
CA ASP A 99 15.20 1.54 -5.43
C ASP A 99 14.92 1.40 -6.93
N SER A 100 13.76 1.88 -7.35
CA SER A 100 13.30 1.87 -8.74
C SER A 100 13.24 3.27 -9.33
N GLY A 101 13.73 4.27 -8.62
CA GLY A 101 13.72 5.67 -9.05
C GLY A 101 12.36 6.38 -8.91
N ILE A 102 11.33 5.75 -8.33
CA ILE A 102 9.96 6.30 -8.28
C ILE A 102 9.91 7.62 -7.51
N ILE A 103 10.61 7.69 -6.37
CA ILE A 103 10.65 8.91 -5.57
C ILE A 103 11.35 10.03 -6.34
N ARG A 104 12.44 9.73 -7.07
CA ARG A 104 13.16 10.73 -7.88
C ARG A 104 12.26 11.24 -9.02
N PHE A 105 11.53 10.34 -9.65
CA PHE A 105 10.54 10.68 -10.66
C PHE A 105 9.41 11.58 -10.09
N CYS A 106 8.97 11.33 -8.86
CA CYS A 106 7.93 12.13 -8.20
C CYS A 106 8.34 13.59 -7.92
N LEU A 107 9.65 13.90 -7.83
CA LEU A 107 10.14 15.27 -7.60
C LEU A 107 9.83 16.19 -8.78
N THR A 108 9.89 15.67 -10.01
CA THR A 108 9.65 16.45 -11.24
C THR A 108 8.26 16.24 -11.81
N CYS A 109 7.69 15.04 -11.70
CA CYS A 109 6.41 14.69 -12.35
C CYS A 109 5.24 15.55 -11.86
N LYS A 110 5.01 15.58 -10.54
CA LYS A 110 3.93 16.32 -9.85
C LYS A 110 2.48 16.15 -10.39
N THR A 111 2.24 15.29 -11.38
CA THR A 111 0.95 15.17 -12.07
C THR A 111 -0.21 14.84 -11.15
N CYS A 112 -0.01 13.98 -10.14
CA CYS A 112 -1.08 13.68 -9.19
C CYS A 112 -1.51 14.91 -8.38
N ALA A 113 -0.58 15.80 -8.06
CA ALA A 113 -0.87 17.01 -7.29
C ALA A 113 -1.50 18.11 -8.16
N THR A 114 -1.02 18.28 -9.40
CA THR A 114 -1.59 19.27 -10.33
C THR A 114 -3.02 18.92 -10.77
N GLU A 115 -3.30 17.64 -10.97
CA GLU A 115 -4.61 17.15 -11.43
C GLU A 115 -5.60 16.88 -10.28
N CYS A 116 -5.19 17.07 -9.02
CA CYS A 116 -6.06 16.80 -7.90
C CYS A 116 -7.22 17.82 -7.87
N PRO A 117 -8.49 17.41 -8.04
CA PRO A 117 -9.62 18.34 -8.06
C PRO A 117 -9.85 19.04 -6.72
N PHE A 118 -9.23 18.54 -5.64
CA PHE A 118 -9.36 19.06 -4.29
C PHE A 118 -8.10 19.81 -3.81
N GLY A 119 -7.03 19.85 -4.62
CA GLY A 119 -5.76 20.45 -4.19
C GLY A 119 -5.14 19.79 -2.95
N ALA A 120 -5.45 18.51 -2.70
CA ALA A 120 -5.12 17.83 -1.44
C ALA A 120 -3.67 17.32 -1.34
N LEU A 121 -2.89 17.43 -2.42
CA LEU A 121 -1.53 16.90 -2.49
C LEU A 121 -0.52 18.04 -2.62
N SER A 122 0.57 17.96 -1.86
CA SER A 122 1.63 18.97 -1.87
C SER A 122 2.40 18.97 -3.20
N LEU A 123 2.73 20.17 -3.67
CA LEU A 123 3.66 20.41 -4.78
C LEU A 123 5.11 20.54 -4.31
N GLU A 124 5.34 20.66 -3.01
CA GLU A 124 6.66 20.82 -2.41
C GLU A 124 7.41 19.49 -2.32
N ASP A 125 8.70 19.58 -2.00
CA ASP A 125 9.54 18.42 -1.74
C ASP A 125 9.28 17.82 -0.34
N PRO A 126 9.62 16.55 -0.11
CA PRO A 126 9.33 15.88 1.16
C PRO A 126 10.00 16.57 2.36
N SER A 127 9.24 16.72 3.44
CA SER A 127 9.70 17.27 4.72
C SER A 127 9.44 16.30 5.87
N TRP A 128 10.21 16.44 6.95
CA TRP A 128 9.91 15.79 8.23
C TRP A 128 8.84 16.52 9.03
N GLU A 129 8.65 17.81 8.75
CA GLU A 129 7.58 18.61 9.34
C GLU A 129 6.23 18.26 8.69
N PRO A 130 5.19 17.99 9.50
CA PRO A 130 3.85 17.83 8.96
C PRO A 130 3.38 19.15 8.33
N PRO A 131 2.58 19.11 7.24
CA PRO A 131 2.00 20.33 6.69
C PRO A 131 1.14 21.02 7.74
N ASN A 132 1.25 22.36 7.84
CA ASN A 132 0.38 23.17 8.68
C ASN A 132 -1.06 23.03 8.15
N LEU A 133 -1.90 22.32 8.88
CA LEU A 133 -3.34 22.18 8.62
C LEU A 133 -4.11 23.33 9.25
#